data_AF-A0A3M1J5W7-F1
#
_entry.id   AF-A0A3M1J5W7-F1
#
_cell.length_a   1.000
_cell.length_b   1.000
_cell.length_c   1.000
_cell.angle_alpha   90.00
_cell.angle_beta   90.00
_cell.angle_gamma   90.00
#
_symmetry.space_group_name_H-M   'P 1'
#
loop_
_entity.id
_entity.type
_entity.pdbx_description
1 polymer ?
#
loop_
_entity_poly.entity_id
_entity_poly.type
_entity_poly.pdbx_seq_one_letter_code
_entity_poly.pdbx_strand_id
1 'polypeptide(L)'
;AAPDFCGNLTFLSGNSHNILPVFLDNVMPRQNGIDKFSVMRHAESRPHLFDLITVDGDHTALGAWWDLLDVMPHVAIGGAVVFDDLLDKSDEMFGDQPTSYFANRHPPLTNFKPSLKDVWLRMKRIFGNFAYIENYDGQPPIGVAVRMR
;
A
#
# COMPACT_ATOMS: atom_id res chain seq x y z
N ALA A 1 -0.71 22.78 -4.98
CA ALA A 1 0.73 22.58 -4.68
C ALA A 1 1.11 23.54 -3.57
N ALA A 2 1.82 23.08 -2.54
CA ALA A 2 2.34 23.98 -1.51
C ALA A 2 3.36 24.93 -2.19
N PRO A 3 3.17 26.26 -2.12
CA PRO A 3 3.91 27.22 -2.95
C PRO A 3 5.42 27.23 -2.71
N ASP A 4 5.88 26.71 -1.57
CA ASP A 4 7.29 26.75 -1.14
C ASP A 4 7.92 25.35 -0.98
N PHE A 5 7.37 24.31 -1.62
CA PHE A 5 7.97 22.97 -1.53
C PHE A 5 9.32 22.92 -2.28
N CYS A 6 10.40 22.65 -1.53
CA CYS A 6 11.71 22.33 -2.06
C CYS A 6 11.96 20.81 -1.96
N GLY A 7 11.74 20.09 -3.05
CA GLY A 7 12.02 18.66 -3.12
C GLY A 7 11.76 18.08 -4.51
N ASN A 8 11.98 16.78 -4.65
CA ASN A 8 11.70 16.04 -5.89
C ASN A 8 10.31 15.42 -5.82
N LEU A 9 9.55 15.55 -6.90
CA LEU A 9 8.25 14.94 -7.06
C LEU A 9 8.30 13.94 -8.21
N THR A 10 7.94 12.70 -7.92
CA THR A 10 7.90 11.61 -8.90
C THR A 10 6.47 11.12 -9.00
N PHE A 11 5.94 11.08 -10.22
CA PHE A 11 4.64 10.49 -10.52
C PHE A 11 4.83 9.17 -11.25
N LEU A 12 4.25 8.11 -10.69
CA LEU A 12 4.18 6.80 -11.32
C LEU A 12 2.72 6.54 -11.70
N SER A 13 2.46 6.24 -12.97
CA SER A 13 1.10 6.09 -13.50
C SER A 13 0.81 4.65 -13.90
N GLY A 14 -0.37 4.14 -13.51
CA GLY A 14 -0.87 2.80 -13.82
C GLY A 14 -1.39 2.08 -12.57
N ASN A 15 -1.67 0.79 -12.70
CA ASN A 15 -2.17 -0.05 -11.60
C ASN A 15 -1.08 -0.21 -10.50
N SER A 16 -1.39 0.16 -9.26
CA SER A 16 -0.46 0.12 -8.11
C SER A 16 0.09 -1.28 -7.86
N HIS A 17 -0.75 -2.32 -7.95
CA HIS A 17 -0.37 -3.72 -7.76
C HIS A 17 0.57 -4.26 -8.84
N ASN A 18 0.80 -3.49 -9.91
CA ASN A 18 1.81 -3.75 -10.93
C ASN A 18 3.05 -2.87 -10.76
N ILE A 19 2.88 -1.65 -10.24
CA ILE A 19 3.94 -0.64 -10.12
C ILE A 19 4.73 -0.82 -8.82
N LEU A 20 4.05 -0.98 -7.68
CA LEU A 20 4.68 -1.08 -6.37
C LEU A 20 5.69 -2.23 -6.30
N PRO A 21 5.40 -3.46 -6.78
CA PRO A 21 6.41 -4.52 -6.80
C PRO A 21 7.65 -4.21 -7.65
N VAL A 22 7.49 -3.46 -8.75
CA VAL A 22 8.63 -3.03 -9.58
C VAL A 22 9.40 -1.93 -8.87
N PHE A 23 8.70 -0.95 -8.30
CA PHE A 23 9.31 0.20 -7.66
C PHE A 23 10.02 -0.18 -6.35
N LEU A 24 9.36 -0.93 -5.47
CA LEU A 24 9.80 -1.26 -4.12
C LEU A 24 10.72 -2.49 -4.04
N ASP A 25 10.52 -3.47 -4.91
CA ASP A 25 11.28 -4.72 -4.85
C ASP A 25 12.15 -4.97 -6.09
N ASN A 26 12.10 -4.07 -7.08
CA ASN A 26 12.79 -4.23 -8.36
C ASN A 26 12.40 -5.55 -9.06
N VAL A 27 11.14 -5.98 -8.92
CA VAL A 27 10.66 -7.21 -9.57
C VAL A 27 10.41 -6.95 -11.05
N MET A 28 11.00 -7.77 -11.91
CA MET A 28 10.82 -7.65 -13.36
C MET A 28 9.47 -8.23 -13.80
N PRO A 29 8.58 -7.45 -14.46
CA PRO A 29 7.34 -7.98 -15.02
C PRO A 29 7.63 -8.90 -16.20
N ARG A 30 7.01 -10.08 -16.22
CA ARG A 30 7.16 -11.08 -17.29
C ARG A 30 6.50 -10.66 -18.61
N GLN A 31 5.56 -9.72 -18.60
CA GLN A 31 4.81 -9.26 -19.78
C GLN A 31 5.06 -7.78 -20.09
N ASN A 32 4.86 -7.39 -21.36
CA ASN A 32 4.94 -6.00 -21.82
C ASN A 32 3.65 -5.27 -21.45
N GLY A 33 3.73 -4.10 -20.81
CA GLY A 33 2.54 -3.33 -20.40
C GLY A 33 2.79 -2.20 -19.38
N ILE A 34 3.86 -2.31 -18.60
CA ILE A 34 4.33 -1.22 -17.73
C ILE A 34 5.31 -0.36 -18.55
N ASP A 35 5.32 0.96 -18.38
CA ASP A 35 6.46 1.79 -18.79
C ASP A 35 7.65 1.46 -17.86
N LYS A 36 8.21 0.26 -18.07
CA LYS A 36 9.19 -0.38 -17.19
C LYS A 36 10.40 0.52 -17.00
N PHE A 37 10.81 1.21 -18.06
CA PHE A 37 11.99 2.06 -18.04
C PHE A 37 11.82 3.28 -17.12
N SER A 38 10.63 3.90 -17.12
CA SER A 38 10.33 5.01 -16.21
C SER A 38 10.31 4.54 -14.76
N VAL A 39 9.54 3.48 -14.46
CA VAL A 39 9.41 2.96 -13.08
C VAL A 39 10.76 2.47 -12.54
N MET A 40 11.55 1.75 -13.35
CA MET A 40 12.86 1.24 -12.93
C MET A 40 13.88 2.36 -12.66
N ARG A 41 13.90 3.42 -13.49
CA ARG A 41 14.77 4.58 -13.23
C ARG A 41 14.45 5.24 -11.89
N HIS A 42 13.17 5.33 -11.55
CA HIS A 42 12.75 5.84 -10.25
C HIS A 42 13.05 4.85 -9.12
N ALA A 43 12.96 3.54 -9.36
CA ALA A 43 13.33 2.51 -8.39
C ALA A 43 14.83 2.52 -8.04
N GLU A 44 15.70 2.93 -8.97
CA GLU A 44 17.15 3.04 -8.72
C GLU A 44 17.52 4.26 -7.87
N SER A 45 16.70 5.32 -7.91
CA SER A 45 16.98 6.62 -7.26
C SER A 45 16.17 6.87 -5.99
N ARG A 46 15.24 5.98 -5.64
CA ARG A 46 14.39 6.12 -4.45
C ARG A 46 15.15 5.77 -3.16
N PRO A 47 14.70 6.27 -2.01
CA PRO A 47 15.13 5.72 -0.73
C PRO A 47 14.62 4.27 -0.57
N HIS A 48 15.41 3.42 0.09
CA HIS A 48 15.03 2.03 0.37
C HIS A 48 13.86 1.93 1.35
N LEU A 49 13.82 2.86 2.31
CA LEU A 49 12.82 2.98 3.36
C LEU A 49 12.21 4.39 3.36
N PHE A 50 10.97 4.49 3.79
CA PHE A 50 10.19 5.74 3.80
C PHE A 50 9.77 6.11 5.23
N ASP A 51 9.89 7.39 5.57
CA ASP A 51 9.46 7.90 6.88
C ASP A 51 7.93 7.96 7.01
N LEU A 52 7.23 8.15 5.89
CA LEU A 52 5.78 8.19 5.82
C LEU A 52 5.29 7.55 4.54
N ILE A 53 4.32 6.66 4.66
CA ILE A 53 3.56 6.09 3.54
C ILE A 53 2.08 6.30 3.83
N THR A 54 1.34 6.84 2.87
CA THR A 54 -0.13 6.97 2.93
C THR A 54 -0.76 5.98 1.97
N VAL A 55 -1.67 5.15 2.45
CA VAL A 55 -2.46 4.21 1.64
C VAL A 55 -3.90 4.73 1.60
N ASP A 56 -4.26 5.27 0.45
CA ASP A 56 -5.58 5.85 0.13
C ASP A 56 -5.95 5.46 -1.32
N GLY A 57 -5.67 4.19 -1.65
CA GLY A 57 -5.79 3.65 -3.01
C GLY A 57 -7.05 2.84 -3.19
N ASP A 58 -6.87 1.54 -3.40
CA ASP A 58 -7.97 0.59 -3.60
C ASP A 58 -8.73 0.37 -2.27
N HIS A 59 -10.03 0.69 -2.25
CA HIS A 59 -10.87 0.49 -1.06
C HIS A 59 -11.60 -0.87 -1.05
N THR A 60 -11.21 -1.80 -1.92
CA THR A 60 -11.55 -3.22 -1.77
C THR A 60 -10.59 -3.89 -0.79
N ALA A 61 -11.07 -4.88 -0.04
CA ALA A 61 -10.23 -5.62 0.89
C ALA A 61 -9.03 -6.29 0.23
N LEU A 62 -9.18 -6.81 -0.98
CA LEU A 62 -8.12 -7.53 -1.68
C LEU A 62 -7.05 -6.58 -2.20
N GLY A 63 -7.44 -5.47 -2.83
CA GLY A 63 -6.50 -4.44 -3.24
C GLY A 63 -5.75 -3.79 -2.07
N ALA A 64 -6.47 -3.38 -1.02
CA ALA A 64 -5.85 -2.79 0.17
C ALA A 64 -4.90 -3.77 0.89
N TRP A 65 -5.27 -5.06 0.92
CA TRP A 65 -4.40 -6.11 1.45
C TRP A 65 -3.09 -6.21 0.69
N TRP A 66 -3.11 -6.10 -0.64
CA TRP A 66 -1.91 -6.11 -1.46
C TRP A 66 -1.08 -4.85 -1.27
N ASP A 67 -1.71 -3.67 -1.30
CA ASP A 67 -1.01 -2.40 -1.08
C ASP A 67 -0.28 -2.40 0.27
N LEU A 68 -0.94 -2.84 1.36
CA LEU A 68 -0.33 -2.89 2.68
C LEU A 68 0.81 -3.92 2.78
N LEU A 69 0.65 -5.11 2.18
CA LEU A 69 1.72 -6.11 2.14
C LEU A 69 2.96 -5.62 1.39
N ASP A 70 2.74 -4.89 0.28
CA ASP A 70 3.82 -4.34 -0.54
C ASP A 70 4.53 -3.20 0.19
N VAL A 71 3.83 -2.29 0.87
CA VAL A 71 4.45 -1.07 1.43
C VAL A 71 5.00 -1.22 2.84
N MET A 72 4.38 -2.02 3.72
CA MET A 72 4.76 -2.11 5.13
C MET A 72 6.25 -2.50 5.35
N PRO A 73 6.86 -3.41 4.58
CA PRO A 73 8.29 -3.72 4.72
C PRO A 73 9.23 -2.54 4.48
N HIS A 74 8.78 -1.53 3.72
CA HIS A 74 9.57 -0.37 3.30
C HIS A 74 9.40 0.85 4.21
N VAL A 75 8.75 0.72 5.35
CA VAL A 75 8.65 1.81 6.33
C VAL A 75 9.95 1.88 7.13
N ALA A 76 10.54 3.06 7.30
CA ALA A 76 11.73 3.26 8.13
C ALA A 76 11.42 3.00 9.61
N ILE A 77 12.43 2.67 10.44
CA ILE A 77 12.25 2.61 11.90
C ILE A 77 11.88 4.02 12.39
N GLY A 78 10.79 4.12 13.16
CA GLY A 78 10.19 5.39 13.56
C GLY A 78 9.26 6.01 12.51
N GLY A 79 9.28 5.49 11.28
CA GLY A 79 8.37 5.89 10.21
C GLY A 79 6.97 5.29 10.39
N ALA A 80 6.01 5.81 9.62
CA ALA A 80 4.59 5.47 9.76
C ALA A 80 3.92 5.11 8.43
N VAL A 81 2.94 4.20 8.52
CA VAL A 81 1.89 4.01 7.52
C VAL A 81 0.63 4.66 8.03
N VAL A 82 -0.02 5.47 7.20
CA VAL A 82 -1.37 5.98 7.43
C VAL A 82 -2.30 5.28 6.43
N PHE A 83 -3.34 4.64 6.93
CA PHE A 83 -4.33 3.91 6.14
C PHE A 83 -5.69 4.56 6.38
N ASP A 84 -6.27 5.11 5.31
CA ASP A 84 -7.52 5.86 5.38
C ASP A 84 -8.76 4.96 5.34
N ASP A 85 -9.92 5.53 5.62
CA ASP A 85 -11.25 4.98 5.36
C ASP A 85 -11.49 3.56 5.90
N LEU A 86 -10.98 3.25 7.09
CA LEU A 86 -11.05 1.91 7.70
C LEU A 86 -12.46 1.29 7.76
N LEU A 87 -13.52 2.10 7.69
CA LEU A 87 -14.91 1.66 7.76
C LEU A 87 -15.69 1.84 6.45
N ASP A 88 -15.06 2.35 5.38
CA ASP A 88 -15.70 2.46 4.08
C ASP A 88 -15.90 1.06 3.46
N LYS A 89 -16.96 0.96 2.64
CA LYS A 89 -17.42 -0.23 1.94
C LYS A 89 -17.86 0.08 0.51
N SER A 90 -17.66 1.30 0.02
CA SER A 90 -18.08 1.72 -1.32
C SER A 90 -17.59 0.76 -2.40
N ASP A 91 -16.32 0.38 -2.33
CA ASP A 91 -15.63 -0.35 -3.38
C ASP A 91 -15.87 -1.86 -3.29
N GLU A 92 -16.13 -2.36 -2.08
CA GLU A 92 -16.49 -3.76 -1.82
C GLU A 92 -17.76 -4.18 -2.58
N MET A 93 -18.67 -3.24 -2.86
CA MET A 93 -19.91 -3.54 -3.61
C MET A 93 -19.67 -3.84 -5.09
N PHE A 94 -18.57 -3.38 -5.66
CA PHE A 94 -18.22 -3.63 -7.05
C PHE A 94 -17.50 -4.96 -7.24
N GLY A 95 -17.04 -5.57 -6.13
CA GLY A 95 -16.26 -6.79 -6.10
C GLY A 95 -14.86 -6.59 -6.66
N ASP A 96 -13.88 -7.33 -6.12
CA ASP A 96 -12.51 -7.26 -6.62
C ASP A 96 -12.19 -8.47 -7.52
N GLN A 97 -11.48 -8.20 -8.60
CA GLN A 97 -10.85 -9.21 -9.44
C GLN A 97 -9.35 -8.88 -9.53
N PRO A 98 -8.47 -9.84 -9.24
CA PRO A 98 -7.04 -9.62 -9.31
C PRO A 98 -6.62 -9.29 -10.76
N THR A 99 -6.47 -8.00 -11.08
CA THR A 99 -6.06 -7.52 -12.41
C THR A 99 -4.54 -7.39 -12.57
N SER A 100 -3.78 -7.64 -11.50
CA SER A 100 -2.31 -7.56 -11.46
C SER A 100 -1.62 -8.77 -12.09
N TYR A 101 -0.50 -8.53 -12.78
CA TYR A 101 0.42 -9.59 -13.22
C TYR A 101 1.09 -10.31 -12.04
N PHE A 102 1.11 -9.68 -10.87
CA PHE A 102 1.70 -10.20 -9.63
C PHE A 102 0.66 -10.81 -8.69
N ALA A 103 -0.59 -11.02 -9.14
CA ALA A 103 -1.66 -11.60 -8.31
C ALA A 103 -1.25 -12.89 -7.57
N ASN A 104 -0.48 -13.76 -8.23
CA ASN A 104 -0.02 -15.02 -7.66
C ASN A 104 1.11 -14.87 -6.61
N ARG A 105 1.69 -13.68 -6.46
CA ARG A 105 2.75 -13.39 -5.47
C ARG A 105 2.16 -13.08 -4.11
N HIS A 106 0.96 -12.52 -4.08
CA HIS A 106 0.28 -12.20 -2.85
C HIS A 106 -0.47 -13.42 -2.32
N PRO A 107 -0.40 -13.67 -0.99
CA PRO A 107 -1.23 -14.70 -0.39
C PRO A 107 -2.72 -14.37 -0.62
N PRO A 108 -3.54 -15.34 -1.05
CA PRO A 108 -4.96 -15.10 -1.28
C PRO A 108 -5.66 -14.76 0.04
N LEU A 109 -6.64 -13.86 -0.03
CA LEU A 109 -7.55 -13.59 1.08
C LEU A 109 -8.52 -14.76 1.27
N THR A 110 -8.05 -15.81 1.95
CA THR A 110 -8.91 -16.93 2.35
C THR A 110 -9.53 -16.65 3.72
N ASN A 111 -10.84 -16.92 3.85
CA ASN A 111 -11.62 -16.81 5.09
C ASN A 111 -11.71 -15.38 5.67
N PHE A 112 -11.94 -14.40 4.81
CA PHE A 112 -12.00 -12.99 5.18
C PHE A 112 -13.43 -12.42 5.09
N LYS A 113 -13.75 -11.44 5.94
CA LYS A 113 -14.92 -10.59 5.77
C LYS A 113 -14.50 -9.36 4.96
N PRO A 114 -15.00 -9.13 3.74
CA PRO A 114 -14.53 -8.07 2.86
C PRO A 114 -14.75 -6.67 3.48
N SER A 115 -13.79 -6.19 4.26
CA SER A 115 -13.75 -4.85 4.83
C SER A 115 -12.32 -4.39 5.12
N LEU A 116 -12.05 -3.09 4.95
CA LEU A 116 -10.74 -2.49 5.24
C LEU A 116 -10.35 -2.63 6.72
N LYS A 117 -11.33 -2.57 7.64
CA LYS A 117 -11.13 -2.85 9.06
C LYS A 117 -10.51 -4.23 9.30
N ASP A 118 -11.04 -5.26 8.66
CA ASP A 118 -10.53 -6.61 8.86
C ASP A 118 -9.11 -6.75 8.26
N VAL A 119 -8.79 -6.02 7.18
CA VAL A 119 -7.45 -5.98 6.57
C VAL A 119 -6.47 -5.41 7.58
N TRP A 120 -6.82 -4.27 8.17
CA TRP A 120 -6.06 -3.60 9.22
C TRP A 120 -5.80 -4.52 10.42
N LEU A 121 -6.84 -5.18 10.93
CA LEU A 121 -6.71 -6.13 12.05
C LEU A 121 -5.77 -7.29 11.76
N ARG A 122 -5.60 -7.66 10.48
CA ARG A 122 -4.69 -8.73 10.08
C ARG A 122 -3.27 -8.25 9.88
N MET A 123 -3.07 -7.03 9.36
CA MET A 123 -1.75 -6.38 9.36
C MET A 123 -1.15 -6.37 10.76
N LYS A 124 -1.95 -6.04 11.78
CA LYS A 124 -1.55 -6.08 13.20
C LYS A 124 -0.97 -7.42 13.66
N ARG A 125 -1.44 -8.53 13.08
CA ARG A 125 -0.98 -9.89 13.44
C ARG A 125 0.29 -10.29 12.69
N ILE A 126 0.46 -9.80 11.46
CA ILE A 126 1.58 -10.15 10.58
C ILE A 126 2.80 -9.29 10.93
N PHE A 127 2.59 -7.99 11.05
CA PHE A 127 3.65 -7.01 11.29
C PHE A 127 3.72 -6.67 12.78
N GLY A 128 4.20 -7.63 13.57
CA GLY A 128 4.37 -7.49 15.02
C GLY A 128 5.45 -6.50 15.46
N ASN A 129 6.22 -5.95 14.53
CA ASN A 129 7.24 -4.91 14.77
C ASN A 129 6.68 -3.48 14.65
N PHE A 130 5.36 -3.31 14.51
CA PHE A 130 4.70 -2.01 14.48
C PHE A 130 3.86 -1.77 15.73
N ALA A 131 3.77 -0.50 16.14
CA ALA A 131 2.75 -0.02 17.07
C ALA A 131 1.57 0.54 16.27
N TYR A 132 0.36 0.28 16.71
CA TYR A 132 -0.86 0.62 15.97
C TYR A 132 -1.74 1.57 16.76
N ILE A 133 -2.22 2.60 16.08
CA ILE A 133 -3.17 3.60 16.56
C ILE A 133 -4.34 3.60 15.58
N GLU A 134 -5.55 3.69 16.08
CA GLU A 134 -6.76 3.66 15.26
C GLU A 134 -7.78 4.63 15.83
N ASN A 135 -8.45 5.38 14.95
CA ASN A 135 -9.54 6.28 15.31
C ASN A 135 -10.77 5.94 14.47
N TYR A 136 -11.62 5.06 14.99
CA TYR A 136 -12.86 4.66 14.33
C TYR A 136 -13.96 5.72 14.40
N ASP A 137 -13.83 6.68 15.33
CA ASP A 137 -14.79 7.78 15.50
C ASP A 137 -14.41 9.02 14.65
N GLY A 138 -13.28 8.95 13.95
CA GLY A 138 -12.82 9.98 13.02
C GLY A 138 -13.68 10.07 11.76
N GLN A 139 -13.65 11.23 11.10
CA GLN A 139 -14.20 11.45 9.77
C GLN A 139 -13.09 12.02 8.88
N PRO A 140 -12.38 11.20 8.09
CA PRO A 140 -12.56 9.75 7.93
C PRO A 140 -11.98 8.89 9.08
N PRO A 141 -12.41 7.63 9.25
CA PRO A 141 -11.81 6.68 10.18
C PRO A 141 -10.42 6.22 9.72
N ILE A 142 -9.38 6.47 10.52
CA ILE A 142 -7.99 6.23 10.13
C ILE A 142 -7.27 5.18 10.98
N GLY A 143 -6.34 4.48 10.37
CA GLY A 143 -5.35 3.62 11.01
C GLY A 143 -3.93 4.17 10.82
N VAL A 144 -3.13 4.17 11.87
CA VAL A 144 -1.70 4.54 11.83
C VAL A 144 -0.86 3.42 12.41
N ALA A 145 0.14 2.96 11.65
CA ALA A 145 1.11 1.96 12.10
C ALA A 145 2.50 2.57 12.09
N VAL A 146 3.15 2.65 13.26
CA VAL A 146 4.51 3.18 13.42
C VAL A 146 5.49 2.02 13.59
N ARG A 147 6.52 1.95 12.74
CA ARG A 147 7.51 0.86 12.82
C ARG A 147 8.42 1.06 14.02
N MET A 148 8.48 0.07 14.90
CA MET A 148 9.26 0.15 16.15
C MET A 148 10.63 -0.51 16.04
N ARG A 149 10.80 -1.49 15.14
CA ARG A 149 12.01 -2.30 14.98
C ARG A 149 12.21 -2.75 13.53
#